data_AF-A0A484WSF2-F1
#
_entry.id   AF-A0A484WSF2-F1
#
_cell.length_a   1.000
_cell.length_b   1.000
_cell.length_c   1.000
_cell.angle_alpha   90.00
_cell.angle_beta   90.00
_cell.angle_gamma   90.00
#
_symmetry.space_group_name_H-M   'P 1'
#
loop_
_entity.id
_entity.type
_entity.pdbx_description
1 polymer ?
#
loop_
_entity_poly.entity_id
_entity_poly.type
_entity_poly.pdbx_seq_one_letter_code
_entity_poly.pdbx_strand_id
1 'polypeptide(L)'
;MIGRYISHIPAKHFKMVRYYGFLSSRKRGELLPKVYEALEMKVRKKPEQLGFAALMKGFLRTDPYKCILCGNRLRFTSAQAGRHATELVAERLHSIDRKRWLLARAAG
;
A
#
# COMPACT_ATOMS: atom_id res chain seq x y z
N MET A 1 29.43 11.21 32.92
CA MET A 1 28.90 10.05 32.15
C MET A 1 28.07 10.47 30.92
N ILE A 2 27.40 11.63 30.94
CA ILE A 2 26.51 12.09 29.85
C ILE A 2 27.22 12.51 28.55
N GLY A 3 28.49 12.98 28.62
CA GLY A 3 29.24 13.43 27.44
C GLY A 3 29.49 12.34 26.38
N ARG A 4 29.60 11.07 26.79
CA ARG A 4 29.72 9.92 25.86
C ARG A 4 28.42 9.65 25.09
N TYR A 5 27.28 10.05 25.64
CA TYR A 5 25.98 9.97 24.97
C TYR A 5 25.75 11.13 24.00
N ILE A 6 26.49 12.24 24.12
CA ILE A 6 26.31 13.40 23.25
C ILE A 6 27.15 13.27 21.97
N SER A 7 28.26 12.52 21.99
CA SER A 7 29.18 12.39 20.85
C SER A 7 28.58 11.74 19.60
N HIS A 8 27.55 10.89 19.75
CA HIS A 8 26.86 10.28 18.61
C HIS A 8 25.70 11.13 18.08
N ILE A 9 25.34 12.22 18.78
CA ILE A 9 24.29 13.15 18.37
C ILE A 9 24.94 14.22 17.49
N PRO A 10 24.66 14.26 16.18
CA PRO A 10 25.27 15.26 15.31
C PRO A 10 24.75 16.66 15.64
N ALA A 11 25.58 17.66 15.36
CA ALA A 11 25.20 19.06 15.48
C ALA A 11 23.93 19.38 14.65
N LYS A 12 23.13 20.34 15.12
CA LYS A 12 21.97 20.83 14.38
C LYS A 12 22.43 21.29 12.99
N HIS A 13 21.80 20.77 11.94
CA HIS A 13 22.16 20.99 10.52
C HIS A 13 23.43 20.28 10.00
N PHE A 14 24.04 19.38 10.76
CA PHE A 14 25.07 18.50 10.20
C PHE A 14 24.43 17.57 9.16
N LYS A 15 24.94 17.60 7.91
CA LYS A 15 24.57 16.62 6.89
C LYS A 15 25.12 15.26 7.30
N MET A 16 24.33 14.50 8.04
CA MET A 16 24.65 13.14 8.42
C MET A 16 24.78 12.28 7.16
N VAL A 17 26.01 11.99 6.74
CA VAL A 17 26.27 10.99 5.71
C VAL A 17 26.04 9.62 6.34
N ARG A 18 24.88 9.03 6.07
CA ARG A 18 24.54 7.70 6.58
C ARG A 18 25.35 6.67 5.80
N TYR A 19 26.54 6.34 6.28
CA TYR A 19 27.31 5.20 5.82
C TYR A 19 26.62 3.92 6.28
N TYR A 20 25.61 3.49 5.54
CA TYR A 20 24.90 2.26 5.84
C TYR A 20 25.77 1.01 5.67
N GLY A 21 26.94 1.11 5.01
CA GLY A 21 27.88 0.00 4.85
C GLY A 21 27.20 -1.24 4.24
N PHE A 22 27.22 -2.35 4.98
CA PHE A 22 26.54 -3.59 4.61
C PHE A 22 25.00 -3.52 4.70
N LEU A 23 24.44 -2.55 5.43
CA LEU A 23 22.99 -2.29 5.48
C LEU A 23 22.49 -1.43 4.30
N SER A 24 23.39 -0.97 3.42
CA SER A 24 22.99 -0.28 2.19
C SER A 24 22.12 -1.19 1.31
N SER A 25 21.07 -0.65 0.69
CA SER A 25 20.11 -1.43 -0.12
C SER A 25 20.80 -2.32 -1.18
N ARG A 26 21.86 -1.81 -1.80
CA ARG A 26 22.64 -2.53 -2.82
C ARG A 26 23.43 -3.72 -2.25
N LYS A 27 24.04 -3.59 -1.06
CA LYS A 27 24.93 -4.63 -0.50
C LYS A 27 24.24 -5.54 0.52
N ARG A 28 23.05 -5.15 1.00
CA ARG A 28 22.33 -5.84 2.09
C ARG A 28 21.99 -7.29 1.76
N GLY A 29 21.64 -7.60 0.51
CA GLY A 29 21.31 -8.98 0.12
C GLY A 29 22.50 -9.94 0.27
N GLU A 30 23.71 -9.47 -0.03
CA GLU A 30 24.92 -10.30 -0.07
C GLU A 30 25.67 -10.32 1.27
N LEU A 31 25.78 -9.16 1.93
CA LEU A 31 26.61 -9.01 3.13
C LEU A 31 25.87 -9.33 4.43
N LEU A 32 24.56 -9.08 4.50
CA LEU A 32 23.79 -9.32 5.72
C LEU A 32 23.73 -10.81 6.12
N PRO A 33 23.58 -11.77 5.20
CA PRO A 33 23.62 -13.20 5.56
C PRO A 33 24.97 -13.61 6.18
N LYS A 34 26.10 -13.12 5.64
CA LYS A 34 27.44 -13.40 6.17
C LYS A 34 27.63 -12.88 7.60
N VAL A 35 27.04 -11.73 7.90
CA VAL A 35 27.04 -11.17 9.27
C VAL A 35 26.20 -12.03 10.21
N TYR A 36 25.04 -12.53 9.78
CA TYR A 36 24.24 -13.43 10.60
C TYR A 36 24.94 -14.77 10.86
N GLU A 37 25.66 -15.31 9.88
CA GLU A 37 26.48 -16.51 10.03
C GLU A 37 27.61 -16.29 11.04
N ALA A 38 28.37 -15.19 10.90
CA ALA A 38 29.47 -14.86 11.80
C ALA A 38 29.02 -14.60 13.25
N LEU A 39 27.78 -14.14 13.45
CA LEU A 39 27.19 -13.87 14.76
C LEU A 39 26.32 -15.03 15.29
N GLU A 40 26.30 -16.17 14.60
CA GLU A 40 25.46 -17.33 14.93
C GLU A 40 23.97 -16.99 15.14
N MET A 41 23.49 -15.96 14.42
CA MET A 41 22.12 -15.47 14.54
C MET A 41 21.19 -16.26 13.63
N LYS A 42 20.08 -16.75 14.20
CA LYS A 42 18.99 -17.33 13.40
C LYS A 42 18.33 -16.25 12.55
N VAL A 43 18.37 -16.42 11.23
CA VAL A 43 17.68 -15.53 10.29
C VAL A 43 16.17 -15.61 10.54
N ARG A 44 15.53 -14.46 10.78
CA ARG A 44 14.07 -14.39 10.89
C ARG A 44 13.46 -14.74 9.53
N LYS A 45 12.60 -15.75 9.50
CA LYS A 45 11.80 -16.05 8.31
C LYS A 45 10.94 -14.83 7.99
N LYS A 46 11.06 -14.32 6.77
CA LYS A 46 10.13 -13.29 6.28
C LYS A 46 8.73 -13.92 6.27
N PRO A 47 7.71 -13.26 6.84
CA PRO A 47 6.35 -13.76 6.71
C PRO A 47 5.98 -13.82 5.23
N GLU A 48 5.20 -14.82 4.87
CA GLU A 48 4.66 -14.94 3.52
C GLU A 48 3.84 -13.69 3.20
N GLN A 49 4.12 -13.06 2.06
CA GLN A 49 3.33 -11.92 1.63
C GLN A 49 1.97 -12.44 1.16
N LEU A 50 0.95 -12.19 1.98
CA LEU A 50 -0.43 -12.52 1.63
C LEU A 50 -0.83 -11.68 0.40
N GLY A 51 -1.30 -12.37 -0.64
CA GLY A 51 -1.88 -11.69 -1.80
C GLY A 51 -3.18 -10.96 -1.43
N PHE A 52 -3.59 -10.01 -2.27
CA PHE A 52 -4.82 -9.23 -2.08
C PHE A 52 -6.05 -10.11 -1.79
N ALA A 53 -6.22 -11.22 -2.51
CA ALA A 53 -7.34 -12.12 -2.30
C ALA A 53 -7.32 -12.82 -0.93
N ALA A 54 -6.13 -13.18 -0.42
CA ALA A 54 -6.00 -13.77 0.92
C ALA A 54 -6.34 -12.74 2.00
N LEU A 55 -5.93 -11.48 1.82
CA LEU A 55 -6.28 -10.38 2.70
C LEU A 55 -7.79 -10.11 2.70
N MET A 56 -8.42 -10.05 1.53
CA MET A 56 -9.87 -9.85 1.41
C MET A 56 -10.66 -10.96 2.12
N LYS A 57 -10.22 -12.22 1.98
CA LYS A 57 -10.84 -13.35 2.69
C LYS A 57 -10.67 -13.27 4.19
N GLY A 58 -9.46 -12.95 4.66
CA GLY A 58 -9.17 -12.90 6.10
C GLY A 58 -9.84 -11.72 6.80
N PHE A 59 -9.78 -10.53 6.21
CA PHE A 59 -10.25 -9.29 6.82
C PHE A 59 -11.74 -9.03 6.58
N LEU A 60 -12.19 -9.10 5.32
CA LEU A 60 -13.56 -8.76 4.91
C LEU A 60 -14.47 -9.99 4.79
N ARG A 61 -13.96 -11.19 5.05
CA ARG A 61 -14.68 -12.48 4.89
C ARG A 61 -15.34 -12.64 3.51
N THR A 62 -14.84 -11.92 2.52
CA THR A 62 -15.38 -11.90 1.15
C THR A 62 -14.33 -12.46 0.21
N ASP A 63 -14.72 -13.47 -0.60
CA ASP A 63 -13.86 -14.00 -1.65
C ASP A 63 -14.04 -13.15 -2.92
N PRO A 64 -13.01 -12.41 -3.38
CA PRO A 64 -13.12 -11.59 -4.59
C PRO A 64 -13.32 -12.42 -5.87
N TYR A 65 -13.06 -13.74 -5.82
CA TYR A 65 -13.29 -14.64 -6.94
C TYR A 65 -14.60 -15.42 -6.84
N LYS A 66 -15.49 -15.09 -5.89
CA LYS A 66 -16.79 -15.72 -5.73
C LYS A 66 -17.89 -14.72 -6.07
N CYS A 67 -18.86 -15.14 -6.89
CA CYS A 67 -20.03 -14.32 -7.19
C CYS A 67 -20.87 -14.14 -5.92
N ILE A 68 -21.18 -12.90 -5.55
CA ILE A 68 -22.04 -12.59 -4.39
C ILE A 68 -23.49 -13.05 -4.56
N LEU A 69 -23.95 -13.25 -5.80
CA LEU A 69 -25.33 -13.66 -6.09
C LEU A 69 -25.48 -15.17 -6.16
N CYS A 70 -24.68 -15.85 -6.99
CA CYS A 70 -24.83 -17.28 -7.25
C CYS A 70 -23.77 -18.17 -6.57
N GLY A 71 -22.75 -17.59 -5.94
CA GLY A 71 -21.70 -18.34 -5.27
C GLY A 71 -20.71 -19.07 -6.19
N ASN A 72 -20.88 -19.01 -7.52
CA ASN A 72 -19.96 -19.61 -8.47
C ASN A 72 -18.63 -18.84 -8.56
N ARG A 73 -17.58 -19.52 -9.02
CA ARG A 73 -16.25 -18.94 -9.20
C ARG A 73 -16.23 -17.97 -10.39
N LEU A 74 -15.90 -16.71 -10.12
CA LEU A 74 -15.67 -15.69 -11.12
C LEU A 74 -14.40 -16.01 -11.92
N ARG A 75 -14.46 -15.76 -13.22
CA ARG A 75 -13.32 -15.83 -14.13
C ARG A 75 -12.95 -14.42 -14.55
N PHE A 76 -11.66 -14.14 -14.63
CA PHE A 76 -11.20 -12.88 -15.17
C PHE A 76 -11.56 -12.80 -16.66
N THR A 77 -12.19 -11.71 -17.08
CA THR A 77 -12.55 -11.45 -18.48
C THR A 77 -11.70 -10.33 -19.06
N SER A 78 -11.64 -9.19 -18.37
CA SER A 78 -10.85 -8.04 -18.79
C SER A 78 -10.61 -7.10 -17.60
N ALA A 79 -9.64 -6.21 -17.75
CA ALA A 79 -9.42 -5.09 -16.85
C ALA A 79 -9.62 -3.80 -17.63
N GLN A 80 -10.40 -2.87 -17.08
CA GLN A 80 -10.56 -1.53 -17.62
C GLN A 80 -10.07 -0.54 -16.58
N ALA A 81 -9.37 0.50 -17.04
CA ALA A 81 -8.99 1.60 -16.17
C ALA A 81 -10.25 2.28 -15.64
N GLY A 82 -10.33 2.46 -14.32
CA GLY A 82 -11.37 3.27 -13.72
C GLY A 82 -11.22 4.73 -14.15
N ARG A 83 -12.34 5.44 -14.29
CA ARG A 83 -12.35 6.90 -14.46
C ARG A 83 -11.82 7.56 -13.20
N HIS A 84 -11.19 8.72 -13.33
CA HIS A 84 -10.69 9.44 -12.17
C HIS A 84 -11.86 9.87 -11.27
N ALA A 85 -11.65 9.91 -9.94
CA ALA A 85 -12.72 10.22 -8.99
C ALA A 85 -13.36 11.59 -9.28
N THR A 86 -12.58 12.57 -9.76
CA THR A 86 -13.08 13.89 -10.14
C THR A 86 -14.06 13.84 -11.31
N GLU A 87 -13.81 12.97 -12.30
CA GLU A 87 -14.69 12.79 -13.45
C GLU A 87 -16.02 12.16 -13.03
N LEU A 88 -15.95 11.12 -12.20
CA LEU A 88 -17.16 10.45 -11.67
C LEU A 88 -18.03 11.42 -10.86
N VAL A 89 -17.41 12.28 -10.04
CA VAL A 89 -18.11 13.28 -9.25
C VAL A 89 -18.72 14.36 -10.16
N ALA A 90 -17.98 14.85 -11.15
CA ALA A 90 -18.48 15.86 -12.09
C ALA A 90 -19.68 15.34 -12.90
N GLU A 91 -19.59 14.12 -13.43
CA GLU A 91 -20.70 13.46 -14.14
C GLU A 91 -21.93 13.31 -13.23
N ARG A 92 -21.72 12.93 -11.96
CA ARG A 92 -22.81 12.80 -11.00
C ARG A 92 -23.47 14.15 -10.71
N LEU A 93 -22.69 15.21 -10.48
CA LEU A 93 -23.23 16.56 -10.25
C LEU A 93 -24.02 17.06 -11.45
N HIS A 94 -23.48 16.92 -12.65
CA HIS A 94 -24.17 17.28 -13.89
C HIS A 94 -25.51 16.52 -14.04
N SER A 95 -25.55 15.22 -13.69
CA SER A 95 -26.79 14.45 -13.72
C SER A 95 -27.84 14.94 -12.71
N ILE A 96 -27.40 15.43 -11.54
CA ILE A 96 -28.29 15.99 -10.50
C ILE A 96 -28.84 17.33 -10.96
N ASP A 97 -28.00 18.21 -11.50
CA ASP A 97 -28.40 19.54 -11.97
C ASP A 97 -29.39 19.43 -13.14
N ARG A 98 -29.13 18.52 -14.09
CA ARG A 98 -30.08 18.23 -15.17
C ARG A 98 -31.45 17.79 -14.62
N LYS A 99 -31.47 16.89 -13.64
CA LYS A 99 -32.74 16.44 -13.01
C LYS A 99 -33.48 17.58 -12.34
N ARG A 100 -32.77 18.43 -11.58
CA ARG A 100 -33.35 19.61 -10.92
C ARG A 100 -33.96 20.58 -11.92
N TRP A 101 -33.26 20.86 -13.01
CA TRP A 101 -33.75 21.74 -14.07
C TRP A 101 -35.01 21.21 -14.76
N LEU A 102 -35.07 19.91 -15.06
CA LEU A 102 -36.25 19.28 -15.66
C LEU A 102 -37.46 19.37 -14.72
N LEU A 103 -37.27 19.16 -13.42
CA LEU A 103 -38.34 19.27 -12.42
C LEU A 103 -38.84 20.71 -12.28
N ALA A 104 -37.94 21.70 -12.30
CA ALA A 104 -38.31 23.11 -12.27
C ALA A 104 -39.14 23.53 -13.49
N ARG A 105 -38.82 23.01 -14.69
CA ARG A 105 -39.61 23.22 -15.91
C ARG A 105 -40.99 22.58 -15.91
N ALA A 106 -41.20 21.52 -15.11
CA ALA A 106 -42.49 20.86 -14.99
C ALA A 106 -43.40 21.51 -13.93
N ALA A 107 -42.86 22.39 -13.10
CA ALA A 107 -43.55 23.03 -11.98
C ALA A 107 -44.05 24.47 -12.28
N GLY A 108 -43.76 25.01 -13.48
CA GLY A 108 -44.28 26.28 -13.98
C GLY A 108 -45.04 26.06 -15.28
#